data_AF-A0A7S0X535-F1
#
_entry.id   AF-A0A7S0X535-F1
#
_cell.length_a   1.000
_cell.length_b   1.000
_cell.length_c   1.000
_cell.angle_alpha   90.00
_cell.angle_beta   90.00
_cell.angle_gamma   90.00
#
_symmetry.space_group_name_H-M   'P 1'
#
loop_
_entity.id
_entity.type
_entity.pdbx_description
1 polymer ?
#
loop_
_entity_poly.entity_id
_entity_poly.type
_entity_poly.pdbx_seq_one_letter_code
_entity_poly.pdbx_strand_id
1 'polypeptide(L)'
;GGQPPLPPMPHPHALVSKPGVASSVRGWLGSLGLEVYAQNFERERISMADVQLLTEVDLERLGLPLGPRRRIVTAANPLYAGNGGSVWAVGGSGGSGVSSGGNAGG
;
A
#
# COMPACT_ATOMS: atom_id res chain seq x y z
N GLY A 1 -43.92 9.22 26.91
CA GLY A 1 -43.24 9.62 25.65
C GLY A 1 -41.89 10.16 26.02
N GLY A 2 -40.82 9.51 25.57
CA GLY A 2 -39.45 9.93 25.86
C GLY A 2 -38.50 8.91 25.25
N GLN A 3 -38.09 9.16 24.01
CA GLN A 3 -37.04 8.40 23.35
C GLN A 3 -35.78 8.45 24.24
N PRO A 4 -35.10 7.32 24.54
CA PRO A 4 -33.79 7.36 25.19
C PRO A 4 -32.81 8.15 24.30
N PRO A 5 -31.82 8.88 24.88
CA PRO A 5 -30.88 9.63 24.07
C PRO A 5 -30.19 8.67 23.11
N LEU A 6 -30.23 9.02 21.82
CA LEU A 6 -29.53 8.29 20.78
C LEU A 6 -28.05 8.16 21.18
N PRO A 7 -27.38 7.03 20.90
CA PRO A 7 -25.92 7.00 20.98
C PRO A 7 -25.37 8.19 20.17
N PRO A 8 -24.23 8.80 20.57
CA PRO A 8 -23.60 9.79 19.73
C PRO A 8 -23.44 9.15 18.34
N MET A 9 -23.98 9.83 17.32
CA MET A 9 -23.71 9.45 15.94
C MET A 9 -22.19 9.27 15.84
N PRO A 10 -21.68 8.23 15.16
CA PRO A 10 -20.30 8.31 14.70
C PRO A 10 -20.21 9.63 13.95
N HIS A 11 -19.25 10.45 14.37
CA HIS A 11 -19.01 11.73 13.78
C HIS A 11 -18.61 11.42 12.32
N PRO A 12 -18.58 12.36 11.37
CA PRO A 12 -18.05 12.09 10.02
C PRO A 12 -16.60 11.53 10.00
N HIS A 13 -15.95 11.32 11.15
CA HIS A 13 -14.73 10.56 11.31
C HIS A 13 -14.82 9.03 11.07
N ALA A 14 -16.01 8.45 10.83
CA ALA A 14 -16.11 7.04 10.43
C ALA A 14 -15.65 6.79 8.96
N LEU A 15 -15.18 7.84 8.28
CA LEU A 15 -14.34 7.75 7.08
C LEU A 15 -12.90 8.22 7.35
N VAL A 16 -12.37 8.04 8.56
CA VAL A 16 -10.97 7.59 8.63
C VAL A 16 -10.95 6.19 8.03
N SER A 17 -11.00 6.15 6.69
CA SER A 17 -10.07 5.29 5.98
C SER A 17 -8.77 5.49 6.71
N LYS A 18 -8.31 4.48 7.47
CA LYS A 18 -6.92 4.34 7.90
C LYS A 18 -6.09 5.02 6.81
N PRO A 19 -5.31 6.10 7.05
CA PRO A 19 -4.45 6.66 6.02
C PRO A 19 -3.51 5.52 5.61
N GLY A 20 -3.93 4.83 4.57
CA GLY A 20 -3.95 3.37 4.62
C GLY A 20 -2.92 2.89 3.66
N VAL A 21 -1.77 2.49 4.20
CA VAL A 21 -0.67 1.88 3.48
C VAL A 21 0.10 2.86 2.56
N ALA A 22 -0.56 3.74 1.80
CA ALA A 22 0.09 4.66 0.86
C ALA A 22 0.86 5.83 1.51
N SER A 23 0.61 6.13 2.79
CA SER A 23 1.29 7.22 3.51
C SER A 23 2.76 6.91 3.85
N SER A 24 3.17 5.65 3.68
CA SER A 24 4.52 5.17 3.97
C SER A 24 5.13 4.53 2.73
N VAL A 25 6.44 4.68 2.55
CA VAL A 25 7.16 4.05 1.42
C VAL A 25 6.98 2.54 1.44
N ARG A 26 7.04 1.90 2.61
CA ARG A 26 6.79 0.45 2.74
C ARG A 26 5.42 0.06 2.21
N GLY A 27 4.37 0.73 2.65
CA GLY A 27 3.02 0.37 2.23
C GLY A 27 2.75 0.71 0.76
N TRP A 28 3.33 1.80 0.23
CA TRP A 28 3.30 2.08 -1.20
C TRP A 28 3.99 0.98 -2.03
N LEU A 29 5.17 0.52 -1.60
CA LEU A 29 5.86 -0.62 -2.21
C LEU A 29 5.03 -1.91 -2.08
N GLY A 30 4.35 -2.13 -0.97
CA GLY A 30 3.42 -3.25 -0.77
C GLY A 30 2.29 -3.25 -1.79
N SER A 31 1.71 -2.08 -2.09
CA SER A 31 0.72 -1.91 -3.16
C SER A 31 1.25 -2.21 -4.57
N LEU A 32 2.56 -2.33 -4.76
CA LEU A 32 3.21 -2.75 -6.01
C LEU A 32 3.71 -4.21 -5.98
N GLY A 33 3.51 -4.92 -4.86
CA GLY A 33 4.11 -6.24 -4.63
C GLY A 33 5.63 -6.20 -4.43
N LEU A 34 6.17 -5.06 -4.00
CA LEU A 34 7.61 -4.79 -3.85
C LEU A 34 8.02 -4.51 -2.38
N GLU A 35 7.17 -4.86 -1.41
CA GLU A 35 7.43 -4.63 0.03
C GLU A 35 8.77 -5.18 0.51
N VAL A 36 9.24 -6.27 -0.11
CA VAL A 36 10.55 -6.90 0.17
C VAL A 36 11.72 -5.92 0.05
N TYR A 37 11.59 -4.88 -0.78
CA TYR A 37 12.62 -3.86 -0.96
C TYR A 37 12.50 -2.69 0.03
N ALA A 38 11.45 -2.62 0.85
CA ALA A 38 11.21 -1.50 1.75
C ALA A 38 12.39 -1.20 2.68
N GLN A 39 13.12 -2.23 3.14
CA GLN A 39 14.29 -2.05 3.99
C GLN A 39 15.42 -1.28 3.29
N ASN A 40 15.56 -1.39 1.95
CA ASN A 40 16.55 -0.62 1.20
C ASN A 40 16.23 0.88 1.21
N PHE A 41 14.95 1.22 1.12
CA PHE A 41 14.48 2.61 1.19
C PHE A 41 14.64 3.17 2.61
N GLU A 42 14.30 2.39 3.63
CA GLU A 42 14.40 2.81 5.04
C GLU A 42 15.86 3.03 5.47
N ARG A 43 16.78 2.16 5.03
CA ARG A 43 18.21 2.29 5.31
C ARG A 43 18.77 3.61 4.78
N GLU A 44 18.39 3.99 3.56
CA GLU A 44 18.78 5.26 2.95
C GLU A 44 17.88 6.45 3.34
N ARG A 45 16.94 6.25 4.29
CA ARG A 45 15.99 7.26 4.79
C ARG A 45 15.15 7.92 3.71
N ILE A 46 14.75 7.16 2.69
CA ILE A 46 13.93 7.65 1.58
C ILE A 46 12.47 7.73 2.01
N SER A 47 11.87 8.91 1.85
CA SER A 47 10.45 9.17 2.12
C SER A 47 9.60 9.15 0.85
N MET A 48 8.27 9.26 0.97
CA MET A 48 7.36 9.33 -0.17
C MET A 48 7.61 10.52 -1.10
N ALA A 49 8.15 11.62 -0.57
CA ALA A 49 8.54 12.77 -1.39
C ALA A 49 9.79 12.46 -2.22
N ASP A 50 10.74 11.73 -1.64
CA ASP A 50 12.00 11.37 -2.29
C ASP A 50 11.79 10.31 -3.38
N VAL A 51 10.84 9.39 -3.20
CA VAL A 51 10.50 8.34 -4.18
C VAL A 51 10.21 8.94 -5.57
N GLN A 52 9.59 10.12 -5.63
CA GLN A 52 9.28 10.81 -6.90
C GLN A 52 10.51 11.41 -7.58
N LEU A 53 11.61 11.57 -6.87
CA LEU A 53 12.86 12.13 -7.36
C LEU A 53 13.87 11.04 -7.79
N LEU A 54 13.61 9.78 -7.45
CA LEU A 54 14.52 8.68 -7.75
C LEU A 54 14.52 8.34 -9.25
N THR A 55 15.73 8.21 -9.80
CA THR A 55 15.94 7.70 -11.15
C THR A 55 16.12 6.18 -11.17
N GLU A 56 16.08 5.55 -12.35
CA GLU A 56 16.43 4.13 -12.49
C GLU A 56 17.84 3.81 -12.00
N VAL A 57 18.77 4.76 -12.10
CA VAL A 57 20.16 4.61 -11.64
C VAL A 57 20.22 4.64 -10.12
N ASP A 58 19.44 5.50 -9.46
CA ASP A 58 19.39 5.55 -7.99
C ASP A 58 18.81 4.25 -7.43
N LEU A 59 17.73 3.75 -8.03
CA LEU A 59 17.14 2.48 -7.65
C LEU A 59 18.10 1.29 -7.90
N GLU A 60 18.98 1.38 -8.89
CA GLU A 60 20.04 0.39 -9.11
C GLU A 60 21.05 0.38 -7.97
N ARG A 61 21.48 1.57 -7.54
CA ARG A 61 22.40 1.75 -6.42
C ARG A 61 21.80 1.28 -5.10
N LEU A 62 20.46 1.35 -4.95
CA LEU A 62 19.73 0.74 -3.84
C LEU A 62 19.67 -0.80 -3.89
N GLY A 63 20.16 -1.41 -4.98
CA GLY A 63 20.21 -2.86 -5.16
C GLY A 63 18.95 -3.47 -5.77
N LEU A 64 18.11 -2.69 -6.45
CA LEU A 64 16.90 -3.21 -7.08
C LEU A 64 17.21 -3.79 -8.49
N PRO A 65 16.70 -4.98 -8.83
CA PRO A 65 16.82 -5.52 -10.18
C PRO A 65 15.94 -4.74 -11.16
N LEU A 66 16.25 -4.84 -12.47
CA LEU A 66 15.65 -4.01 -13.52
C LEU A 66 14.10 -3.97 -13.50
N GLY A 67 13.44 -5.11 -13.27
CA GLY A 67 11.98 -5.21 -13.25
C GLY A 67 11.32 -4.33 -12.16
N PRO A 68 11.61 -4.55 -10.86
CA PRO A 68 11.17 -3.69 -9.78
C PRO A 68 11.48 -2.20 -9.98
N ARG A 69 12.67 -1.86 -10.51
CA ARG A 69 13.04 -0.46 -10.80
C ARG A 69 12.08 0.20 -11.77
N ARG A 70 11.81 -0.45 -12.91
CA ARG A 70 10.87 0.05 -13.92
C ARG A 70 9.48 0.26 -13.33
N ARG A 71 8.99 -0.69 -12.51
CA ARG A 71 7.68 -0.57 -11.85
C ARG A 71 7.60 0.65 -10.95
N ILE A 72 8.62 0.90 -10.13
CA ILE A 72 8.66 2.05 -9.21
C ILE A 72 8.67 3.36 -9.98
N VAL A 73 9.52 3.49 -11.01
CA VAL A 73 9.58 4.72 -11.83
C VAL A 73 8.25 4.99 -12.54
N THR A 74 7.61 3.95 -13.08
CA THR A 74 6.28 4.09 -13.69
C THR A 74 5.23 4.51 -12.66
N ALA A 75 5.19 3.87 -11.49
CA ALA A 75 4.19 4.16 -10.46
C ALA A 75 4.39 5.53 -9.76
N ALA A 76 5.64 6.00 -9.66
CA ALA A 76 5.98 7.28 -9.07
C ALA A 76 5.65 8.47 -10.00
N ASN A 77 5.44 8.20 -11.30
CA ASN A 77 5.08 9.24 -12.24
C ASN A 77 3.57 9.55 -12.16
N PRO A 78 3.18 10.81 -11.86
CA PRO A 78 1.79 11.21 -11.68
C PRO A 78 0.91 10.99 -12.92
N LEU A 79 1.51 10.91 -14.12
CA LEU A 79 0.78 10.62 -15.35
C LEU A 79 0.28 9.18 -15.43
N TYR A 80 0.86 8.24 -14.67
CA TYR A 80 0.45 6.84 -14.62
C TYR A 80 -0.44 6.52 -13.42
N ALA A 81 -0.42 7.37 -12.37
CA ALA A 81 -1.27 7.22 -11.19
C ALA A 81 -2.78 7.34 -11.49
N GLY A 82 -3.14 8.04 -12.59
CA GLY A 82 -4.53 8.28 -13.01
C GLY A 82 -5.14 7.23 -13.94
N ASN A 83 -4.39 6.23 -14.41
CA ASN A 83 -4.84 5.26 -15.42
C ASN A 83 -4.82 3.82 -14.90
N GLY A 84 -5.26 3.61 -13.65
CA GLY A 84 -5.21 2.37 -12.87
C GLY A 84 -5.93 1.15 -13.46
N GLY A 85 -5.53 0.68 -14.63
CA GLY A 85 -5.96 -0.57 -15.24
C GLY A 85 -4.80 -1.57 -15.26
N SER A 86 -4.73 -2.41 -14.24
CA SER A 86 -4.54 -3.87 -14.37
C SER A 86 -3.39 -4.47 -15.21
N VAL A 87 -2.36 -3.73 -15.65
CA VAL A 87 -1.28 -4.30 -16.50
C VAL A 87 -0.24 -5.15 -15.75
N TRP A 88 -0.37 -5.32 -14.43
CA TRP A 88 0.55 -6.12 -13.62
C TRP A 88 -0.11 -7.30 -12.90
N ALA A 89 -1.41 -7.54 -13.12
CA ALA A 89 -2.13 -8.73 -12.66
C ALA A 89 -2.01 -9.92 -13.63
N VAL A 90 -0.87 -10.06 -14.32
CA VAL A 90 -0.57 -11.28 -15.08
C VAL A 90 0.12 -12.27 -14.14
N GLY A 91 -0.70 -13.16 -13.55
CA GLY A 91 -0.25 -14.36 -12.85
C GLY A 91 -0.37 -14.30 -11.32
N GLY A 92 -1.53 -14.71 -10.80
CA GLY A 92 -1.75 -14.87 -9.36
C GLY A 92 -3.18 -15.21 -8.95
N SER A 93 -3.88 -16.04 -9.73
CA SER A 93 -5.07 -16.73 -9.24
C SER A 93 -4.64 -17.73 -8.17
N GLY A 94 -5.13 -17.55 -6.94
CA GLY A 94 -4.86 -18.43 -5.81
C GLY A 94 -5.80 -18.12 -4.65
N GLY A 95 -7.10 -18.37 -4.85
CA GLY A 95 -8.00 -18.55 -3.71
C GLY A 95 -7.67 -19.85 -2.99
N SER A 96 -7.61 -19.81 -1.65
CA SER A 96 -7.70 -20.90 -0.67
C SER A 96 -7.33 -20.30 0.69
N GLY A 97 -8.03 -20.47 1.81
CA GLY A 97 -9.20 -21.24 2.14
C GLY A 97 -9.59 -20.90 3.59
N VAL A 98 -10.81 -21.29 3.95
CA VAL A 98 -11.38 -21.33 5.30
C VAL A 98 -10.36 -21.68 6.40
N SER A 99 -10.42 -20.96 7.53
CA SER A 99 -9.96 -21.47 8.81
C SER A 99 -11.02 -21.14 9.86
N SER A 100 -11.85 -22.14 10.09
CA SER A 100 -12.80 -22.28 11.18
C SER A 100 -12.07 -22.21 12.52
N GLY A 101 -12.58 -21.42 13.46
CA GLY A 101 -12.12 -21.40 14.86
C GLY A 101 -13.20 -20.79 15.72
N GLY A 102 -14.16 -21.61 16.15
CA GLY A 102 -15.23 -21.20 17.06
C GLY A 102 -14.67 -20.73 18.40
N ASN A 103 -15.32 -19.72 18.98
CA ASN A 103 -15.20 -19.43 20.40
C ASN A 103 -16.56 -19.70 21.05
N ALA A 104 -16.62 -20.83 21.76
CA ALA A 104 -17.66 -21.16 22.71
C ALA A 104 -17.09 -20.96 24.12
N GLY A 105 -17.87 -20.32 24.99
CA GLY A 105 -17.80 -20.55 26.44
C GLY A 105 -17.30 -19.37 27.26
N GLY A 106 -18.19 -18.87 28.13
CA GLY A 106 -17.93 -17.89 29.18
C GLY A 106 -19.19 -17.11 29.53
#